data_AF-A0A352WGM5-F1
#
_entry.id   AF-A0A352WGM5-F1
#
_cell.length_a   1.000
_cell.length_b   1.000
_cell.length_c   1.000
_cell.angle_alpha   90.00
_cell.angle_beta   90.00
_cell.angle_gamma   90.00
#
_symmetry.space_group_name_H-M   'P 1'
#
loop_
_entity.id
_entity.type
_entity.pdbx_description
1 polymer ?
#
loop_
_entity_poly.entity_id
_entity_poly.type
_entity_poly.pdbx_seq_one_letter_code
_entity_poly.pdbx_strand_id
1 'polypeptide(L)'
;MQMINSVYSDVERGRKLNKLIRSVYKYKPEFGLFLITLPLEDGALLEVYNYNVFLQPYFLERDDEIVVVGITKSKGSANELLRKITEDSLRVTGGLDIKKYINDNFDLIVLPKKRAKKAKKN
;
A
#
# COMPACT_ATOMS: atom_id res chain seq x y z
N MET A 1 -5.67 -0.55 7.88
CA MET A 1 -5.08 -0.44 6.54
C MET A 1 -6.11 -0.92 5.55
N GLN A 2 -6.19 -0.24 4.41
CA GLN A 2 -6.98 -0.64 3.27
C GLN A 2 -6.04 -0.95 2.10
N MET A 3 -6.52 -1.77 1.18
CA MET A 3 -5.79 -2.12 -0.04
C MET A 3 -6.77 -2.22 -1.19
N ILE A 4 -6.41 -1.69 -2.35
CA ILE A 4 -7.24 -1.86 -3.55
C ILE A 4 -7.33 -3.35 -3.93
N ASN A 5 -8.50 -3.79 -4.38
CA ASN A 5 -8.75 -5.19 -4.78
C ASN A 5 -7.76 -5.71 -5.85
N SER A 6 -7.33 -4.83 -6.75
CA SER A 6 -6.39 -5.11 -7.84
C SER A 6 -5.15 -4.23 -7.72
N VAL A 7 -4.30 -4.55 -6.74
CA VAL A 7 -3.04 -3.84 -6.48
C VAL A 7 -2.15 -3.75 -7.73
N TYR A 8 -1.54 -2.59 -7.90
CA TYR A 8 -0.45 -2.42 -8.86
C TYR A 8 0.77 -3.21 -8.39
N SER A 9 1.40 -3.95 -9.31
CA SER A 9 2.54 -4.80 -8.99
C SER A 9 3.38 -5.07 -10.23
N ASP A 10 4.70 -5.00 -10.08
CA ASP A 10 5.68 -5.54 -11.04
C ASP A 10 5.95 -7.04 -10.81
N VAL A 11 5.54 -7.55 -9.65
CA VAL A 11 5.57 -8.99 -9.35
C VAL A 11 4.44 -9.69 -10.10
N GLU A 12 4.81 -10.76 -10.82
CA GLU A 12 3.89 -11.65 -11.53
C GLU A 12 2.72 -12.12 -10.64
N ARG A 13 1.50 -12.00 -11.17
CA ARG A 13 0.28 -12.45 -10.50
C ARG A 13 0.32 -13.96 -10.27
N GLY A 14 -0.14 -14.40 -9.12
CA GLY A 14 -0.13 -15.81 -8.72
C GLY A 14 0.56 -16.02 -7.39
N ARG A 15 1.30 -17.12 -7.24
CA ARG A 15 1.82 -17.56 -5.94
C ARG A 15 2.73 -16.52 -5.27
N LYS A 16 3.58 -15.83 -6.05
CA LYS A 16 4.53 -14.83 -5.54
C LYS A 16 3.81 -13.60 -5.00
N LEU A 17 3.00 -12.93 -5.81
CA LEU A 17 2.22 -11.77 -5.38
C LEU A 17 1.27 -12.11 -4.22
N ASN A 18 0.57 -13.25 -4.30
CA ASN A 18 -0.31 -13.70 -3.22
C ASN A 18 0.41 -13.94 -1.90
N LYS A 19 1.69 -14.35 -1.92
CA LYS A 19 2.51 -14.46 -0.70
C LYS A 19 2.74 -13.08 -0.08
N LEU A 20 3.08 -12.08 -0.90
CA LEU A 20 3.33 -10.70 -0.42
C LEU A 20 2.06 -10.07 0.14
N ILE A 21 0.94 -10.16 -0.58
CA ILE A 21 -0.37 -9.68 -0.11
C ILE A 21 -0.73 -10.36 1.22
N ARG A 22 -0.51 -11.67 1.35
CA ARG A 22 -0.73 -12.39 2.62
C ARG A 22 0.21 -11.94 3.74
N SER A 23 1.45 -11.57 3.45
CA SER A 23 2.37 -11.00 4.43
C SER A 23 1.81 -9.68 4.97
N VAL A 24 1.36 -8.78 4.09
CA VAL A 24 0.71 -7.50 4.46
C VAL A 24 -0.56 -7.76 5.26
N TYR A 25 -1.47 -8.60 4.76
CA TYR A 25 -2.73 -8.95 5.42
C TYR A 25 -2.53 -9.49 6.85
N LYS A 26 -1.44 -10.24 7.08
CA LYS A 26 -1.11 -10.84 8.38
C LYS A 26 -0.15 -10.00 9.21
N TYR A 27 0.24 -8.82 8.76
CA TYR A 27 1.25 -7.97 9.41
C TYR A 27 2.55 -8.72 9.71
N LYS A 28 2.91 -9.67 8.83
CA LYS A 28 4.14 -10.44 8.92
C LYS A 28 5.26 -9.67 8.26
N PRO A 29 6.41 -9.47 8.92
CA PRO A 29 7.57 -8.84 8.30
C PRO A 29 7.96 -9.54 7.00
N GLU A 30 8.32 -8.74 5.99
CA GLU A 30 8.74 -9.24 4.68
C GLU A 30 9.94 -8.43 4.20
N PHE A 31 10.99 -9.12 3.80
CA PHE A 31 12.22 -8.47 3.33
C PHE A 31 12.05 -7.93 1.92
N GLY A 32 12.52 -6.70 1.71
CA GLY A 32 12.47 -6.02 0.41
C GLY A 32 11.05 -5.73 -0.08
N LEU A 33 10.02 -5.76 0.77
CA LEU A 33 8.67 -5.38 0.38
C LEU A 33 8.49 -3.87 0.51
N PHE A 34 8.07 -3.22 -0.58
CA PHE A 34 7.72 -1.81 -0.61
C PHE A 34 6.25 -1.66 -1.02
N LEU A 35 5.56 -0.74 -0.36
CA LEU A 35 4.18 -0.39 -0.65
C LEU A 35 4.12 1.02 -1.24
N ILE A 36 3.26 1.17 -2.24
CA ILE A 36 2.83 2.47 -2.74
C ILE A 36 1.49 2.76 -2.08
N THR A 37 1.37 3.91 -1.44
CA THR A 37 0.16 4.33 -0.73
C THR A 37 -0.38 5.64 -1.27
N LEU A 38 -1.66 5.89 -1.05
CA LEU A 38 -2.15 7.26 -1.03
C LEU A 38 -1.38 8.05 0.05
N PRO A 39 -1.22 9.37 -0.13
CA PRO A 39 -0.49 10.22 0.79
C PRO A 39 -1.11 10.19 2.19
N LEU A 40 -0.29 9.94 3.21
CA LEU A 40 -0.66 10.07 4.63
C LEU A 40 -0.58 11.51 5.11
N GLU A 41 0.27 12.31 4.48
CA GLU A 41 0.44 13.73 4.75
C GLU A 41 0.19 14.54 3.47
N ASP A 42 -0.28 15.78 3.61
CA ASP A 42 -0.60 16.62 2.46
C ASP A 42 0.64 16.96 1.61
N GLY A 43 0.43 17.10 0.30
CA GLY A 43 1.44 17.63 -0.63
C GLY A 43 2.09 16.62 -1.56
N ALA A 44 1.87 15.31 -1.37
CA ALA A 44 2.27 14.26 -2.30
C ALA A 44 1.06 13.68 -3.05
N LEU A 45 1.27 13.17 -4.27
CA LEU A 45 0.24 12.43 -5.01
C LEU A 45 0.15 10.96 -4.56
N LEU A 46 1.30 10.36 -4.25
CA LEU A 46 1.49 8.99 -3.79
C LEU A 46 2.79 8.94 -2.98
N GLU A 47 2.88 7.97 -2.08
CA GLU A 47 4.06 7.76 -1.23
C GLU A 47 4.60 6.34 -1.35
N VAL A 48 5.89 6.16 -1.06
CA VAL A 48 6.57 4.85 -1.08
C VAL A 48 7.17 4.57 0.28
N TYR A 49 6.74 3.46 0.88
CA TYR A 49 7.24 3.00 2.17
C TYR A 49 7.86 1.61 2.06
N ASN A 50 8.95 1.39 2.78
CA ASN A 50 9.31 0.02 3.14
C ASN A 50 8.20 -0.52 4.04
N TYR A 51 7.62 -1.65 3.68
CA TYR A 51 6.47 -2.20 4.38
C TYR A 51 6.70 -2.40 5.88
N ASN A 52 7.93 -2.74 6.30
CA ASN A 52 8.20 -3.00 7.72
C ASN A 52 8.10 -1.72 8.58
N VAL A 53 8.10 -0.52 7.98
CA VAL A 53 7.81 0.75 8.67
C VAL A 53 6.37 0.75 9.21
N PHE A 54 5.40 0.23 8.46
CA PHE A 54 4.01 0.14 8.90
C PHE A 54 3.77 -0.86 10.05
N LEU A 55 4.79 -1.65 10.41
CA LEU A 55 4.72 -2.56 11.56
C LEU A 55 5.08 -1.88 12.89
N GLN A 56 5.58 -0.64 12.84
CA GLN A 56 5.94 0.15 14.02
C GLN A 56 4.70 0.73 14.72
N PRO A 57 4.72 0.94 16.05
CA PRO A 57 3.56 1.41 16.82
C PRO A 57 2.87 2.64 16.23
N TYR A 58 3.65 3.66 15.84
CA TYR A 58 3.14 4.90 15.25
C TYR A 58 2.19 4.67 14.06
N PHE A 59 2.56 3.81 13.12
CA PHE A 59 1.74 3.50 11.95
C PHE A 59 0.64 2.50 12.24
N LEU A 60 0.79 1.65 13.25
CA LEU A 60 -0.26 0.73 13.69
C LEU A 60 -1.42 1.47 14.38
N GLU A 61 -1.15 2.59 15.03
CA GLU A 61 -2.17 3.47 15.62
C GLU A 61 -2.94 4.23 14.53
N ARG A 62 -2.27 4.60 13.43
CA ARG A 62 -2.83 5.26 12.23
C ARG A 62 -3.19 4.27 11.11
N ASP A 63 -3.40 3.00 11.45
CA ASP A 63 -3.51 1.92 10.46
C ASP A 63 -4.66 2.15 9.47
N ASP A 64 -5.77 2.73 9.93
CA ASP A 64 -6.95 3.09 9.15
C ASP A 64 -6.76 4.23 8.14
N GLU A 65 -5.71 5.04 8.29
CA GLU A 65 -5.36 6.10 7.32
C GLU A 65 -4.61 5.53 6.10
N ILE A 66 -4.03 4.34 6.22
CA ILE A 66 -3.16 3.77 5.20
C ILE A 66 -3.99 3.10 4.11
N VAL A 67 -3.95 3.64 2.89
CA VAL A 67 -4.54 3.04 1.68
C VAL A 67 -3.44 2.59 0.72
N VAL A 68 -3.28 1.28 0.57
CA VAL A 68 -2.27 0.66 -0.30
C VAL A 68 -2.81 0.51 -1.72
N VAL A 69 -2.12 1.11 -2.68
CA VAL A 69 -2.45 1.04 -4.10
C VAL A 69 -1.48 0.18 -4.91
N GLY A 70 -0.25 -0.02 -4.42
CA GLY A 70 0.76 -0.83 -5.10
C GLY A 70 1.70 -1.59 -4.18
N ILE A 71 2.28 -2.67 -4.71
CA ILE A 71 3.20 -3.58 -4.04
C ILE A 71 4.38 -3.88 -4.98
N THR A 72 5.60 -3.82 -4.47
CA THR A 72 6.80 -4.23 -5.22
C THR A 72 7.88 -4.82 -4.31
N LYS A 73 8.85 -5.52 -4.91
CA LYS A 73 10.00 -6.13 -4.21
C LYS A 73 11.28 -5.30 -4.26
N SER A 74 11.26 -4.10 -4.84
CA SER A 74 12.44 -3.24 -4.88
C SER A 74 12.08 -1.76 -4.82
N LYS A 75 13.00 -0.95 -4.28
CA LYS A 75 12.83 0.51 -4.27
C LYS A 75 12.88 1.10 -5.69
N GLY A 76 13.69 0.51 -6.59
CA GLY A 76 13.78 0.96 -7.99
C GLY A 76 12.46 0.78 -8.73
N SER A 77 11.88 -0.41 -8.63
CA SER A 77 10.56 -0.73 -9.21
C SER A 77 9.44 0.12 -8.62
N ALA A 78 9.57 0.61 -7.38
CA ALA A 78 8.53 1.43 -6.75
C ALA A 78 8.31 2.74 -7.52
N ASN A 79 9.38 3.36 -8.04
CA ASN A 79 9.28 4.57 -8.86
C ASN A 79 8.59 4.29 -10.20
N GLU A 80 8.83 3.13 -10.80
CA GLU A 80 8.13 2.73 -12.03
C GLU A 80 6.64 2.50 -11.78
N LEU A 81 6.28 1.88 -10.65
CA LEU A 81 4.88 1.73 -10.24
C LEU A 81 4.22 3.08 -9.99
N LEU A 82 4.89 4.00 -9.29
CA LEU A 82 4.40 5.37 -9.08
C LEU A 82 4.07 6.06 -10.41
N ARG A 83 5.02 6.00 -11.36
CA ARG A 83 4.84 6.58 -12.69
C ARG A 83 3.64 5.94 -13.39
N LYS A 84 3.54 4.61 -13.37
CA LYS A 84 2.44 3.88 -14.02
C LYS A 84 1.08 4.27 -13.44
N ILE A 85 0.94 4.34 -12.12
CA ILE A 85 -0.33 4.73 -11.46
C ILE A 85 -0.70 6.17 -11.85
N THR A 86 0.28 7.07 -11.86
CA THR A 86 0.07 8.47 -12.26
C THR A 86 -0.38 8.60 -13.71
N GLU A 87 0.26 7.87 -14.63
CA GLU A 87 -0.10 7.85 -16.05
C GLU A 87 -1.49 7.24 -16.30
N ASP A 88 -1.84 6.17 -15.58
CA ASP A 88 -3.16 5.57 -15.67
C ASP A 88 -4.25 6.53 -15.15
N SER A 89 -4.01 7.21 -14.03
CA SER A 89 -4.91 8.24 -13.50
C SER A 89 -5.11 9.37 -14.51
N LEU A 90 -4.02 9.87 -15.11
CA LEU A 90 -4.09 10.93 -16.11
C LEU A 90 -4.87 10.51 -17.34
N ARG A 91 -4.62 9.29 -17.84
CA ARG A 91 -5.30 8.75 -19.03
C ARG A 91 -6.81 8.59 -18.81
N VAL A 92 -7.22 8.15 -17.62
CA VAL A 92 -8.63 7.85 -17.30
C VAL A 92 -9.40 9.11 -16.93
N THR A 93 -8.81 9.98 -16.12
CA THR A 93 -9.52 11.15 -15.57
C THR A 93 -9.27 12.45 -16.34
N GLY A 94 -8.27 12.49 -17.22
CA GLY A 94 -7.80 13.71 -17.86
C GLY A 94 -7.04 14.67 -16.92
N GLY A 95 -6.79 14.25 -15.67
CA GLY A 95 -6.11 15.06 -14.65
C GLY A 95 -5.30 14.22 -13.66
N LEU A 96 -4.73 14.88 -12.64
CA LEU A 96 -3.83 14.25 -11.64
C LEU A 96 -4.51 13.97 -10.29
N ASP A 97 -5.84 13.84 -10.25
CA ASP A 97 -6.56 13.47 -9.04
C ASP A 97 -6.53 11.94 -8.83
N ILE A 98 -5.39 11.46 -8.31
CA ILE A 98 -5.17 10.02 -8.07
C ILE A 98 -6.12 9.48 -7.01
N LYS A 99 -6.46 10.26 -5.98
CA LYS A 99 -7.37 9.81 -4.92
C LYS A 99 -8.76 9.54 -5.48
N LYS A 100 -9.28 10.46 -6.29
CA LYS A 100 -10.55 10.24 -7.00
C LYS A 100 -10.47 9.08 -7.97
N TYR A 101 -9.40 8.98 -8.77
CA TYR A 101 -9.19 7.85 -9.67
C TYR A 101 -9.27 6.50 -8.93
N ILE A 102 -8.59 6.38 -7.79
CA ILE A 102 -8.61 5.14 -6.99
C ILE A 102 -10.01 4.83 -6.47
N ASN A 103 -10.72 5.82 -5.92
CA ASN A 103 -12.07 5.63 -5.37
C ASN A 103 -13.10 5.27 -6.46
N ASP A 104 -12.96 5.82 -7.66
CA ASP A 104 -13.93 5.61 -8.75
C ASP A 104 -13.70 4.27 -9.49
N ASN A 105 -12.49 3.72 -9.44
CA ASN A 105 -12.09 2.58 -10.29
C ASN A 105 -11.74 1.29 -9.51
N PHE A 106 -11.57 1.35 -8.18
CA PHE A 106 -11.15 0.20 -7.39
C PHE A 106 -11.96 0.06 -6.10
N ASP A 107 -12.26 -1.19 -5.74
CA ASP A 107 -12.81 -1.47 -4.42
C ASP A 107 -11.70 -1.47 -3.36
N LEU A 108 -11.98 -0.86 -2.22
CA LEU A 108 -11.10 -0.89 -1.06
C LEU A 108 -11.41 -2.08 -0.16
N ILE A 109 -10.43 -2.96 0.01
CA ILE A 109 -10.49 -4.08 0.94
C ILE A 109 -9.89 -3.62 2.27
N VAL A 110 -10.69 -3.68 3.34
CA VAL A 110 -10.21 -3.42 4.70
C VAL A 110 -9.42 -4.63 5.20
N LEU A 111 -8.17 -4.40 5.60
CA LEU A 111 -7.33 -5.44 6.20
C LEU A 111 -7.67 -5.60 7.69
N PRO A 112 -7.54 -6.81 8.26
CA PRO A 112 -7.79 -7.02 9.68
C PRO A 112 -6.85 -6.15 10.51
N LYS A 113 -7.30 -5.58 11.62
CA LYS A 113 -6.39 -4.83 12.50
C LYS A 113 -5.39 -5.76 13.16
N LYS A 114 -4.11 -5.38 13.18
CA LYS A 114 -3.10 -6.07 13.99
C LYS A 114 -3.47 -5.88 15.46
N ARG A 115 -3.92 -6.95 16.13
CA ARG A 115 -4.19 -6.89 17.57
C ARG A 115 -2.90 -6.48 18.29
N ALA A 116 -2.91 -5.30 18.93
CA ALA A 116 -1.81 -4.90 19.80
C ALA A 116 -1.68 -5.96 20.91
N LYS A 117 -0.53 -6.62 21.00
CA LYS A 117 -0.20 -7.36 22.22
C LYS A 117 -0.09 -6.30 23.32
N LYS A 118 -1.01 -6.31 24.29
CA LYS A 118 -0.85 -5.52 25.52
C LYS A 118 0.56 -5.81 26.03
N ALA A 119 1.43 -4.80 26.06
CA ALA A 119 2.71 -4.92 26.72
C ALA A 119 2.42 -5.32 28.18
N LYS A 120 2.94 -6.46 28.62
CA LYS A 120 2.99 -6.75 30.05
C LYS A 120 3.87 -5.66 30.65
N LYS A 121 3.26 -4.73 31.40
CA LYS A 121 3.97 -3.91 32.38
C LYS A 121 4.51 -4.90 33.41
N ASN A 122 5.81 -5.15 33.37
CA ASN A 122 6.56 -5.70 34.50
C ASN A 122 7.06 -4.52 35.34
#